data_AF-W1WHG2-F1
#
_entry.id   AF-W1WHG2-F1
#
_cell.length_a   1.000
_cell.length_b   1.000
_cell.length_c   1.000
_cell.angle_alpha   90.00
_cell.angle_beta   90.00
_cell.angle_gamma   90.00
#
_symmetry.space_group_name_H-M   'P 1'
#
loop_
_entity.id
_entity.type
_entity.pdbx_description
1 polymer ?
#
loop_
_entity_poly.entity_id
_entity_poly.type
_entity_poly.pdbx_seq_one_letter_code
_entity_poly.pdbx_strand_id
1 'polypeptide(L)'
;SVTVNKTENGNQVTYDLHVAPGAAQSVWNVKSTGNTTADSEATAKTITDGKTVEMAAGKNLTVKQSNTEDGAKVEFGLAGDLTNIKTIKNEGPATFTIGGNEFKFDGGNVNMGDNNITNLKSGGDVINNAANIGDVKNISKANDIHIKDKTYTVNADKTVTLEYVDGNDNTVNKTAKIDLSNLPTGDKAAVESVVKKSAAAGDTNIADITVADGKQTGDANAKYEVNVSRNAVKDAAREAVTVNNANNSNNPITVTPVQDETNHNTTYQVTFDGDKAAKQIPLTYKANGSNDQKVTLDKGLNFTN
;
A
#
# COMPACT_ATOMS: atom_id res chain seq x y z
N SER A 1 -42.17 55.49 89.76
CA SER A 1 -42.73 55.22 91.11
C SER A 1 -44.08 55.90 91.23
N VAL A 2 -44.97 55.35 92.05
CA VAL A 2 -46.26 55.99 92.36
C VAL A 2 -46.16 56.55 93.77
N THR A 3 -46.45 57.84 93.92
CA THR A 3 -46.49 58.50 95.22
C THR A 3 -47.90 59.02 95.44
N VAL A 4 -48.50 58.67 96.58
CA VAL A 4 -49.84 59.16 96.95
C VAL A 4 -49.66 60.21 98.03
N ASN A 5 -50.04 61.45 97.72
CA ASN A 5 -50.06 62.52 98.70
C ASN A 5 -51.48 62.68 99.22
N LYS A 6 -51.68 62.43 100.51
CA LYS A 6 -52.96 62.67 101.18
C LYS A 6 -52.98 64.10 101.71
N THR A 7 -54.05 64.83 101.44
CA THR A 7 -54.27 66.16 102.02
C THR A 7 -55.64 66.20 102.69
N GLU A 8 -55.67 66.65 103.93
CA GLU A 8 -56.90 66.79 104.72
C GLU A 8 -57.17 68.27 104.95
N ASN A 9 -58.37 68.74 104.59
CA ASN A 9 -58.79 70.12 104.83
C ASN A 9 -60.22 70.10 105.36
N GLY A 10 -60.36 70.21 106.69
CA GLY A 10 -61.63 69.99 107.38
C GLY A 10 -62.13 68.55 107.23
N ASN A 11 -63.41 68.37 106.90
CA ASN A 11 -64.03 67.04 106.74
C ASN A 11 -63.76 66.36 105.38
N GLN A 12 -62.97 66.99 104.49
CA GLN A 12 -62.65 66.45 103.18
C GLN A 12 -61.20 65.94 103.14
N VAL A 13 -61.04 64.71 102.64
CA VAL A 13 -59.74 64.11 102.36
C VAL A 13 -59.60 63.96 100.86
N THR A 14 -58.52 64.49 100.30
CA THR A 14 -58.19 64.35 98.88
C THR A 14 -56.90 63.56 98.75
N TYR A 15 -56.85 62.63 97.79
CA TYR A 15 -55.64 61.86 97.47
C TYR A 15 -55.15 62.29 96.09
N ASP A 16 -53.99 62.94 96.05
CA ASP A 16 -53.31 63.25 94.80
C ASP A 16 -52.36 62.11 94.43
N LEU A 17 -52.75 61.37 93.40
CA LEU A 17 -51.95 60.30 92.83
C LEU A 17 -50.92 60.91 91.87
N HIS A 18 -49.70 61.09 92.36
CA HIS A 18 -48.58 61.46 91.50
C HIS A 18 -47.91 60.19 90.98
N VAL A 19 -48.18 59.85 89.72
CA VAL A 19 -47.39 58.87 88.98
C VAL A 19 -46.21 59.62 88.37
N ALA A 20 -44.99 59.36 88.86
CA ALA A 20 -43.80 59.96 88.25
C ALA A 20 -43.72 59.51 86.78
N PRO A 21 -43.68 60.44 85.80
CA PRO A 21 -43.48 60.08 84.40
C PRO A 21 -42.03 59.61 84.26
N GLY A 22 -41.85 58.31 84.26
CA GLY A 22 -40.54 57.69 84.23
C GLY A 22 -40.68 56.21 83.95
N ALA A 23 -41.36 55.86 82.86
CA ALA A 23 -41.15 54.56 82.25
C ALA A 23 -39.68 54.54 81.79
N ALA A 24 -38.93 53.50 82.18
CA ALA A 24 -37.58 53.31 81.66
C ALA A 24 -37.66 53.28 80.13
N GLN A 25 -37.03 54.25 79.47
CA GLN A 25 -36.98 54.27 78.01
C GLN A 25 -36.22 53.04 77.54
N SER A 26 -36.78 52.29 76.58
CA SER A 26 -36.08 51.16 75.99
C SER A 26 -34.86 51.67 75.23
N VAL A 27 -33.67 51.23 75.65
CA VAL A 27 -32.41 51.50 74.96
C VAL A 27 -31.75 50.18 74.60
N TRP A 28 -31.20 50.11 73.39
CA TRP A 28 -30.45 48.95 72.91
C TRP A 28 -29.39 49.40 71.92
N ASN A 29 -28.35 48.58 71.76
CA ASN A 29 -27.22 48.91 70.89
C ASN A 29 -27.29 48.09 69.59
N VAL A 30 -27.05 48.75 68.46
CA VAL A 30 -26.86 48.13 67.14
C VAL A 30 -25.38 48.14 66.79
N LYS A 31 -24.87 47.04 66.25
CA LYS A 31 -23.56 46.96 65.62
C LYS A 31 -23.63 46.05 64.40
N SER A 32 -23.17 46.53 63.25
CA SER A 32 -23.03 45.72 62.03
C SER A 32 -21.66 45.04 62.02
N THR A 33 -21.60 43.72 61.81
CA THR A 33 -20.34 42.97 61.75
C THR A 33 -20.34 42.01 60.57
N GLY A 34 -19.23 42.02 59.80
CA GLY A 34 -19.01 41.15 58.65
C GLY A 34 -19.50 41.75 57.32
N ASN A 35 -18.66 41.64 56.29
CA ASN A 35 -18.94 42.06 54.91
C ASN A 35 -19.46 43.51 54.75
N THR A 36 -18.97 44.41 55.59
CA THR A 36 -19.29 45.84 55.59
C THR A 36 -18.45 46.59 54.57
N THR A 37 -18.92 47.76 54.14
CA THR A 37 -18.13 48.68 53.32
C THR A 37 -17.02 49.33 54.17
N ALA A 38 -16.00 49.88 53.51
CA ALA A 38 -14.86 50.49 54.19
C ALA A 38 -15.22 51.72 55.06
N ASP A 39 -16.34 52.36 54.77
CA ASP A 39 -16.90 53.52 55.46
C ASP A 39 -17.89 53.13 56.59
N SER A 40 -18.02 51.85 56.92
CA SER A 40 -18.91 51.42 58.01
C SER A 40 -18.35 51.75 59.40
N GLU A 41 -19.22 52.28 60.25
CA GLU A 41 -18.91 52.59 61.65
C GLU A 41 -18.54 51.33 62.46
N ALA A 42 -17.39 51.34 63.13
CA ALA A 42 -16.89 50.19 63.90
C ALA A 42 -17.47 50.08 65.32
N THR A 43 -18.00 51.20 65.85
CA THR A 43 -18.54 51.29 67.20
C THR A 43 -20.04 51.03 67.23
N ALA A 44 -20.54 50.45 68.33
CA ALA A 44 -21.97 50.20 68.48
C ALA A 44 -22.72 51.53 68.69
N LYS A 45 -23.88 51.67 68.06
CA LYS A 45 -24.76 52.83 68.21
C LYS A 45 -25.89 52.52 69.17
N THR A 46 -26.08 53.36 70.19
CA THR A 46 -27.25 53.30 71.07
C THR A 46 -28.48 53.87 70.36
N ILE A 47 -29.52 53.05 70.25
CA ILE A 47 -30.85 53.40 69.77
C ILE A 47 -31.72 53.69 70.99
N THR A 48 -32.17 54.93 71.11
CA THR A 48 -33.07 55.38 72.17
C THR A 48 -34.53 55.28 71.72
N ASP A 49 -35.45 55.40 72.67
CA ASP A 49 -36.88 55.41 72.39
C ASP A 49 -37.27 56.43 71.29
N GLY A 50 -38.21 56.02 70.42
CA GLY A 50 -38.67 56.79 69.26
C GLY A 50 -37.68 56.91 68.09
N LYS A 51 -36.48 56.29 68.15
CA LYS A 51 -35.53 56.26 67.01
C LYS A 51 -35.75 55.05 66.11
N THR A 52 -35.41 55.22 64.83
CA THR A 52 -35.55 54.19 63.80
C THR A 52 -34.22 53.52 63.48
N VAL A 53 -34.33 52.28 63.00
CA VAL A 53 -33.23 51.59 62.30
C VAL A 53 -33.72 51.32 60.90
N GLU A 54 -32.98 51.80 59.89
CA GLU A 54 -33.30 51.58 58.49
C GLU A 54 -32.55 50.34 57.97
N MET A 55 -33.28 49.46 57.29
CA MET A 55 -32.77 48.23 56.71
C MET A 55 -32.78 48.38 55.19
N ALA A 56 -31.64 48.74 54.60
CA ALA A 56 -31.48 48.88 53.16
C ALA A 56 -30.69 47.71 52.57
N ALA A 57 -31.00 47.34 51.32
CA ALA A 57 -30.30 46.29 50.58
C ALA A 57 -29.60 46.88 49.34
N GLY A 58 -28.42 46.35 49.02
CA GLY A 58 -27.71 46.68 47.78
C GLY A 58 -28.36 46.03 46.55
N LYS A 59 -27.90 46.38 45.34
CA LYS A 59 -28.52 45.99 44.05
C LYS A 59 -28.85 44.49 43.88
N ASN A 60 -28.08 43.61 44.49
CA ASN A 60 -28.21 42.15 44.35
C ASN A 60 -28.92 41.46 45.53
N LEU A 61 -29.40 42.24 46.49
CA LEU A 61 -30.19 41.78 47.63
C LEU A 61 -31.55 42.49 47.64
N THR A 62 -32.56 41.81 48.15
CA THR A 62 -33.87 42.39 48.42
C THR A 62 -34.11 42.39 49.93
N VAL A 63 -34.80 43.43 50.41
CA VAL A 63 -35.29 43.51 51.79
C VAL A 63 -36.80 43.75 51.73
N LYS A 64 -37.56 42.88 52.38
CA LYS A 64 -39.02 42.98 52.46
C LYS A 64 -39.44 43.03 53.92
N GLN A 65 -40.12 44.09 54.32
CA GLN A 65 -40.77 44.19 55.62
C GLN A 65 -42.27 43.96 55.49
N SER A 66 -42.84 43.13 56.34
CA SER A 66 -44.29 42.96 56.51
C SER A 66 -44.63 43.18 57.99
N ASN A 67 -45.74 43.86 58.28
CA ASN A 67 -46.15 44.17 59.66
C ASN A 67 -47.46 43.47 60.00
N THR A 68 -47.54 42.96 61.22
CA THR A 68 -48.76 42.41 61.85
C THR A 68 -49.01 43.15 63.17
N GLU A 69 -50.12 42.87 63.83
CA GLU A 69 -50.42 43.42 65.16
C GLU A 69 -49.36 43.01 66.22
N ASP A 70 -48.70 41.87 66.02
CA ASP A 70 -47.67 41.33 66.93
C ASP A 70 -46.26 41.89 66.64
N GLY A 71 -46.04 42.60 65.52
CA GLY A 71 -44.76 43.21 65.18
C GLY A 71 -44.38 43.17 63.69
N ALA A 72 -43.10 43.37 63.41
CA ALA A 72 -42.55 43.40 62.04
C ALA A 72 -41.75 42.12 61.71
N LYS A 73 -41.92 41.60 60.49
CA LYS A 73 -41.08 40.56 59.88
C LYS A 73 -40.24 41.20 58.77
N VAL A 74 -38.92 41.04 58.83
CA VAL A 74 -37.99 41.50 57.78
C VAL A 74 -37.34 40.28 57.13
N GLU A 75 -37.41 40.20 55.81
CA GLU A 75 -36.91 39.08 55.01
C GLU A 75 -35.84 39.58 54.02
N PHE A 76 -34.71 38.86 53.97
CA PHE A 76 -33.65 39.11 53.01
C PHE A 76 -33.61 38.00 51.96
N GLY A 77 -33.43 38.37 50.69
CA GLY A 77 -33.29 37.43 49.58
C GLY A 77 -32.34 37.94 48.51
N LEU A 78 -31.97 37.08 47.56
CA LEU A 78 -31.27 37.52 46.36
C LEU A 78 -32.24 38.23 45.41
N ALA A 79 -31.75 39.24 44.70
CA ALA A 79 -32.49 39.79 43.56
C ALA A 79 -32.62 38.72 42.45
N GLY A 80 -33.71 38.77 41.68
CA GLY A 80 -33.91 37.84 40.55
C GLY A 80 -32.83 38.00 39.48
N ASP A 81 -32.42 39.25 39.21
CA ASP A 81 -31.30 39.58 38.34
C ASP A 81 -30.11 40.05 39.16
N LEU A 82 -28.97 39.39 38.99
CA LEU A 82 -27.71 39.79 39.62
C LEU A 82 -26.88 40.57 38.61
N THR A 83 -26.59 41.84 38.91
CA THR A 83 -25.85 42.72 38.00
C THR A 83 -24.50 43.13 38.59
N ASN A 84 -23.59 43.60 37.73
CA ASN A 84 -22.25 44.05 38.10
C ASN A 84 -21.38 42.97 38.79
N ILE A 85 -21.67 41.69 38.55
CA ILE A 85 -20.85 40.56 38.98
C ILE A 85 -19.74 40.35 37.94
N LYS A 86 -18.48 40.51 38.37
CA LYS A 86 -17.31 40.34 37.48
C LYS A 86 -16.79 38.91 37.46
N THR A 87 -16.88 38.23 38.60
CA THR A 87 -16.34 36.88 38.79
C THR A 87 -17.30 36.05 39.62
N ILE A 88 -17.47 34.79 39.23
CA ILE A 88 -18.13 33.75 40.01
C ILE A 88 -17.12 32.61 40.11
N LYS A 89 -16.75 32.24 41.33
CA LYS A 89 -15.83 31.14 41.60
C LYS A 89 -16.58 30.04 42.33
N ASN A 90 -16.67 28.87 41.71
CA ASN A 90 -17.19 27.67 42.35
C ASN A 90 -16.00 26.88 42.91
N GLU A 91 -16.03 26.51 44.19
CA GLU A 91 -14.99 25.66 44.80
C GLU A 91 -15.28 24.18 44.46
N GLY A 92 -14.26 23.43 44.02
CA GLY A 92 -14.39 22.01 43.62
C GLY A 92 -14.70 21.78 42.13
N PRO A 93 -15.08 20.56 41.71
CA PRO A 93 -15.50 20.29 40.33
C PRO A 93 -16.78 21.07 40.05
N ALA A 94 -16.62 22.23 39.41
CA ALA A 94 -17.70 23.15 39.16
C ALA A 94 -18.69 22.54 38.15
N THR A 95 -19.94 22.39 38.57
CA THR A 95 -21.06 22.21 37.63
C THR A 95 -21.71 23.57 37.45
N PHE A 96 -21.75 24.05 36.21
CA PHE A 96 -22.45 25.26 35.84
C PHE A 96 -23.56 24.87 34.86
N THR A 97 -24.79 24.85 35.35
CA THR A 97 -25.98 24.55 34.54
C THR A 97 -26.70 25.84 34.24
N ILE A 98 -26.88 26.14 32.95
CA ILE A 98 -27.65 27.29 32.49
C ILE A 98 -28.99 26.76 32.02
N GLY A 99 -30.08 27.27 32.60
CA GLY A 99 -31.42 26.98 32.12
C GLY A 99 -31.72 27.77 30.84
N GLY A 100 -32.38 27.14 29.86
CA GLY A 100 -32.77 27.79 28.60
C GLY A 100 -32.30 27.04 27.35
N ASN A 101 -32.62 27.59 26.19
CA ASN A 101 -32.32 26.99 24.88
C ASN A 101 -30.96 27.43 24.30
N GLU A 102 -30.36 28.50 24.81
CA GLU A 102 -29.17 29.12 24.24
C GLU A 102 -28.11 29.39 25.32
N PHE A 103 -26.86 29.08 24.99
CA PHE A 103 -25.68 29.52 25.70
C PHE A 103 -24.78 30.30 24.73
N LYS A 104 -24.57 31.59 25.01
CA LYS A 104 -23.95 32.53 24.08
C LYS A 104 -22.83 33.33 24.74
N PHE A 105 -21.75 33.54 23.99
CA PHE A 105 -20.68 34.49 24.32
C PHE A 105 -20.63 35.57 23.23
N ASP A 106 -20.76 36.84 23.61
CA ASP A 106 -20.70 37.99 22.70
C ASP A 106 -19.25 38.43 22.43
N GLY A 107 -18.44 37.50 21.93
CA GLY A 107 -17.06 37.75 21.49
C GLY A 107 -16.02 36.79 22.08
N GLY A 108 -14.83 36.82 21.47
CA GLY A 108 -13.71 35.96 21.86
C GLY A 108 -13.83 34.52 21.34
N ASN A 109 -12.81 33.72 21.66
CA ASN A 109 -12.75 32.29 21.32
C ASN A 109 -13.21 31.46 22.53
N VAL A 110 -13.85 30.31 22.26
CA VAL A 110 -14.12 29.29 23.28
C VAL A 110 -12.91 28.36 23.36
N ASN A 111 -12.30 28.25 24.54
CA ASN A 111 -11.21 27.32 24.81
C ASN A 111 -11.71 26.21 25.75
N MET A 112 -11.64 24.96 25.29
CA MET A 112 -12.08 23.78 26.05
C MET A 112 -10.93 23.05 26.78
N GLY A 113 -9.70 23.54 26.67
CA GLY A 113 -8.50 22.80 27.07
C GLY A 113 -8.41 21.47 26.32
N ASP A 114 -7.97 20.42 27.00
CA ASP A 114 -7.84 19.06 26.45
C ASP A 114 -9.15 18.24 26.52
N ASN A 115 -10.30 18.92 26.64
CA ASN A 115 -11.60 18.25 26.77
C ASN A 115 -12.30 18.08 25.42
N ASN A 116 -13.16 17.06 25.34
CA ASN A 116 -14.02 16.81 24.18
C ASN A 116 -15.25 17.73 24.16
N ILE A 117 -15.65 18.14 22.95
CA ILE A 117 -17.00 18.67 22.69
C ILE A 117 -17.85 17.50 22.18
N THR A 118 -18.77 17.03 23.01
CA THR A 118 -19.64 15.89 22.68
C THR A 118 -21.02 16.34 22.20
N ASN A 119 -21.77 15.44 21.56
CA ASN A 119 -23.12 15.71 21.03
C ASN A 119 -23.20 16.86 20.01
N LEU A 120 -22.09 17.17 19.33
CA LEU A 120 -22.07 18.11 18.23
C LEU A 120 -22.80 17.52 17.01
N LYS A 121 -23.92 18.14 16.62
CA LYS A 121 -24.63 17.78 15.38
C LYS A 121 -23.76 18.08 14.16
N SER A 122 -24.02 17.39 13.06
CA SER A 122 -23.32 17.64 11.79
C SER A 122 -23.45 19.11 11.41
N GLY A 123 -22.35 19.68 10.90
CA GLY A 123 -22.33 21.05 10.42
C GLY A 123 -23.10 21.24 9.10
N GLY A 124 -23.39 20.14 8.38
CA GLY A 124 -23.99 20.18 7.05
C GLY A 124 -23.15 20.98 6.05
N ASP A 125 -23.83 21.71 5.16
CA ASP A 125 -23.18 22.48 4.09
C ASP A 125 -22.91 23.95 4.47
N VAL A 126 -23.02 24.30 5.76
CA VAL A 126 -22.82 25.66 6.24
C VAL A 126 -21.35 25.86 6.64
N ILE A 127 -20.66 26.76 5.94
CA ILE A 127 -19.20 26.93 6.03
C ILE A 127 -18.66 27.32 7.42
N ASN A 128 -19.49 27.93 8.26
CA ASN A 128 -19.10 28.38 9.61
C ASN A 128 -19.64 27.48 10.73
N ASN A 129 -20.29 26.37 10.40
CA ASN A 129 -20.63 25.35 11.38
C ASN A 129 -19.40 24.49 11.70
N ALA A 130 -19.32 24.01 12.94
CA ALA A 130 -18.30 23.05 13.32
C ALA A 130 -18.62 21.68 12.70
N ALA A 131 -17.60 21.03 12.13
CA ALA A 131 -17.70 19.65 11.65
C ALA A 131 -17.56 18.69 12.83
N ASN A 132 -18.43 17.68 12.89
CA ASN A 132 -18.26 16.58 13.84
C ASN A 132 -17.43 15.43 13.24
N ILE A 133 -17.12 14.42 14.05
CA ILE A 133 -16.31 13.27 13.58
C ILE A 133 -16.98 12.46 12.46
N GLY A 134 -18.32 12.49 12.38
CA GLY A 134 -19.08 11.88 11.28
C GLY A 134 -18.83 12.61 9.96
N ASP A 135 -18.85 13.94 9.98
CA ASP A 135 -18.55 14.79 8.82
C ASP A 135 -17.12 14.49 8.31
N VAL A 136 -16.14 14.43 9.21
CA VAL A 136 -14.74 14.12 8.86
C VAL A 136 -14.61 12.73 8.23
N LYS A 137 -15.27 11.71 8.77
CA LYS A 137 -15.26 10.36 8.19
C LYS A 137 -15.89 10.32 6.80
N ASN A 138 -17.02 11.01 6.62
CA ASN A 138 -17.70 11.08 5.32
C ASN A 138 -16.81 11.76 4.27
N ILE A 139 -16.19 12.89 4.63
CA ILE A 139 -15.25 13.61 3.76
C ILE A 139 -14.02 12.74 3.44
N SER A 140 -13.48 12.02 4.43
CA SER A 140 -12.33 11.14 4.24
C SER A 140 -12.63 10.05 3.22
N LYS A 141 -13.81 9.42 3.29
CA LYS A 141 -14.18 8.34 2.37
C LYS A 141 -14.56 8.86 0.98
N ALA A 142 -15.28 9.97 0.90
CA ALA A 142 -15.65 10.56 -0.39
C ALA A 142 -14.43 10.98 -1.23
N ASN A 143 -13.33 11.35 -0.57
CA ASN A 143 -12.09 11.78 -1.23
C ASN A 143 -11.07 10.65 -1.45
N ASP A 144 -11.30 9.46 -0.90
CA ASP A 144 -10.48 8.28 -1.16
C ASP A 144 -10.92 7.66 -2.48
N ILE A 145 -10.26 7.99 -3.59
CA ILE A 145 -10.56 7.44 -4.91
C ILE A 145 -9.50 6.41 -5.29
N HIS A 146 -9.92 5.16 -5.48
CA HIS A 146 -9.03 4.06 -5.84
C HIS A 146 -9.64 3.15 -6.92
N ILE A 147 -8.81 2.29 -7.52
CA ILE A 147 -9.27 1.28 -8.48
C ILE A 147 -9.99 0.19 -7.70
N LYS A 148 -11.19 -0.18 -8.13
CA LYS A 148 -11.99 -1.24 -7.50
C LYS A 148 -11.20 -2.55 -7.48
N ASP A 149 -11.13 -3.15 -6.30
CA ASP A 149 -10.44 -4.42 -6.11
C ASP A 149 -11.25 -5.58 -6.73
N LYS A 150 -10.86 -5.96 -7.94
CA LYS A 150 -11.40 -7.11 -8.67
C LYS A 150 -10.43 -7.55 -9.76
N THR A 151 -10.67 -8.75 -10.30
CA THR A 151 -10.00 -9.19 -11.52
C THR A 151 -10.58 -8.44 -12.72
N TYR A 152 -9.72 -7.81 -13.51
CA TYR A 152 -10.09 -7.17 -14.76
C TYR A 152 -9.79 -8.07 -15.96
N THR A 153 -10.72 -8.09 -16.93
CA THR A 153 -10.56 -8.84 -18.17
C THR A 153 -10.00 -7.96 -19.28
N VAL A 154 -9.21 -8.54 -20.19
CA VAL A 154 -8.80 -7.87 -21.41
C VAL A 154 -9.98 -7.85 -22.38
N ASN A 155 -10.31 -6.66 -22.85
CA ASN A 155 -11.34 -6.42 -23.85
C ASN A 155 -10.89 -6.93 -25.23
N ALA A 156 -11.85 -7.08 -26.15
CA ALA A 156 -11.57 -7.51 -27.53
C ALA A 156 -10.60 -6.56 -28.27
N ASP A 157 -10.55 -5.29 -27.89
CA ASP A 157 -9.63 -4.28 -28.44
C ASP A 157 -8.23 -4.30 -27.79
N LYS A 158 -7.89 -5.37 -27.06
CA LYS A 158 -6.63 -5.55 -26.32
C LYS A 158 -6.39 -4.50 -25.23
N THR A 159 -7.45 -3.99 -24.61
CA THR A 159 -7.31 -3.05 -23.49
C THR A 159 -7.96 -3.54 -22.22
N VAL A 160 -7.60 -2.96 -21.08
CA VAL A 160 -8.25 -3.18 -19.79
C VAL A 160 -8.86 -1.87 -19.32
N THR A 161 -10.15 -1.87 -18.99
CA THR A 161 -10.84 -0.68 -18.43
C THR A 161 -10.93 -0.82 -16.92
N LEU A 162 -10.33 0.12 -16.20
CA LEU A 162 -10.33 0.16 -14.74
C LEU A 162 -11.54 0.95 -14.22
N GLU A 163 -12.21 0.38 -13.22
CA GLU A 163 -13.32 1.02 -12.51
C GLU A 163 -12.77 1.69 -11.25
N TYR A 164 -13.12 2.96 -11.04
CA TYR A 164 -12.77 3.68 -9.82
C TYR A 164 -13.95 3.69 -8.86
N VAL A 165 -13.66 3.55 -7.57
CA VAL A 165 -14.61 3.68 -6.47
C VAL A 165 -14.13 4.69 -5.44
N ASP A 166 -15.04 5.22 -4.63
CA ASP A 166 -14.71 6.00 -3.43
C ASP A 166 -14.37 5.07 -2.25
N GLY A 167 -14.01 5.63 -1.09
CA GLY A 167 -13.78 4.88 0.15
C GLY A 167 -15.02 4.22 0.77
N ASN A 168 -16.18 4.32 0.11
CA ASN A 168 -17.41 3.59 0.42
C ASN A 168 -17.76 2.54 -0.66
N ASP A 169 -16.84 2.24 -1.59
CA ASP A 169 -17.06 1.34 -2.74
C ASP A 169 -18.12 1.82 -3.75
N ASN A 170 -18.54 3.10 -3.68
CA ASN A 170 -19.44 3.68 -4.67
C ASN A 170 -18.68 3.99 -5.96
N THR A 171 -19.30 3.70 -7.11
CA THR A 171 -18.67 3.98 -8.41
C THR A 171 -18.42 5.48 -8.61
N VAL A 172 -17.20 5.82 -8.99
CA VAL A 172 -16.79 7.19 -9.35
C VAL A 172 -16.78 7.29 -10.87
N ASN A 173 -17.28 8.40 -11.42
CA ASN A 173 -17.27 8.67 -12.86
C ASN A 173 -15.86 9.03 -13.37
N LYS A 174 -14.94 8.07 -13.28
CA LYS A 174 -13.57 8.10 -13.78
C LYS A 174 -13.26 6.74 -14.37
N THR A 175 -12.64 6.74 -15.55
CA THR A 175 -12.21 5.52 -16.24
C THR A 175 -10.77 5.66 -16.68
N ALA A 176 -9.94 4.66 -16.40
CA ALA A 176 -8.61 4.53 -16.99
C ALA A 176 -8.58 3.32 -17.91
N LYS A 177 -7.90 3.45 -19.04
CA LYS A 177 -7.76 2.39 -20.05
C LYS A 177 -6.29 2.04 -20.17
N ILE A 178 -5.93 0.81 -19.84
CA ILE A 178 -4.59 0.26 -20.09
C ILE A 178 -4.62 -0.36 -21.48
N ASP A 179 -3.76 0.13 -22.38
CA ASP A 179 -3.61 -0.46 -23.73
C ASP A 179 -2.53 -1.55 -23.71
N LEU A 180 -2.92 -2.78 -24.09
CA LEU A 180 -2.04 -3.94 -24.19
C LEU A 180 -1.78 -4.34 -25.65
N SER A 181 -2.15 -3.51 -26.63
CA SER A 181 -2.06 -3.82 -28.06
C SER A 181 -0.64 -4.11 -28.54
N ASN A 182 0.35 -3.44 -27.93
CA ASN A 182 1.78 -3.62 -28.21
C ASN A 182 2.44 -4.70 -27.34
N LEU A 183 1.70 -5.34 -26.43
CA LEU A 183 2.24 -6.44 -25.66
C LEU A 183 2.28 -7.68 -26.57
N PRO A 184 3.44 -8.35 -26.73
CA PRO A 184 3.52 -9.55 -27.55
C PRO A 184 2.66 -10.65 -26.90
N THR A 185 1.50 -10.91 -27.50
CA THR A 185 0.59 -11.97 -27.09
C THR A 185 0.84 -13.21 -27.95
N GLY A 186 1.43 -14.24 -27.37
CA GLY A 186 1.72 -15.51 -28.04
C GLY A 186 3.17 -15.90 -27.90
N ASP A 187 3.39 -17.20 -27.68
CA ASP A 187 4.67 -17.84 -27.43
C ASP A 187 5.80 -17.20 -28.24
N LYS A 188 6.78 -16.61 -27.53
CA LYS A 188 8.14 -16.55 -28.06
C LYS A 188 8.63 -17.99 -28.15
N ALA A 189 8.08 -18.76 -29.08
CA ALA A 189 8.67 -20.00 -29.53
C ALA A 189 10.10 -19.63 -29.89
N ALA A 190 11.06 -20.18 -29.16
CA ALA A 190 12.46 -20.04 -29.50
C ALA A 190 12.59 -20.50 -30.95
N VAL A 191 12.81 -19.55 -31.86
CA VAL A 191 13.00 -19.87 -33.28
C VAL A 191 14.45 -20.32 -33.38
N GLU A 192 14.71 -21.60 -33.13
CA GLU A 192 15.98 -22.20 -33.54
C GLU A 192 16.03 -22.13 -35.07
N SER A 193 16.84 -21.20 -35.59
CA SER A 193 17.08 -21.04 -37.01
C SER A 193 18.14 -22.04 -37.45
N VAL A 194 17.72 -23.23 -37.88
CA VAL A 194 18.59 -24.20 -38.56
C VAL A 194 18.42 -24.02 -40.07
N VAL A 195 19.50 -23.80 -40.80
CA VAL A 195 19.50 -23.67 -42.27
C VAL A 195 20.33 -24.77 -42.90
N LYS A 196 19.77 -25.46 -43.90
CA LYS A 196 20.53 -26.42 -44.72
C LYS A 196 21.52 -25.64 -45.58
N LYS A 197 22.81 -25.82 -45.33
CA LYS A 197 23.87 -25.24 -46.15
C LYS A 197 24.08 -26.08 -47.41
N SER A 198 24.12 -25.44 -48.57
CA SER A 198 24.49 -26.10 -49.83
C SER A 198 25.90 -26.67 -49.74
N ALA A 199 26.13 -27.82 -50.37
CA ALA A 199 27.46 -28.40 -50.49
C ALA A 199 28.40 -27.44 -51.23
N ALA A 200 29.70 -27.51 -50.92
CA ALA A 200 30.71 -26.75 -51.66
C ALA A 200 30.81 -27.25 -53.12
N ALA A 201 31.34 -26.43 -54.01
CA ALA A 201 31.50 -26.83 -55.41
C ALA A 201 32.44 -28.04 -55.51
N GLY A 202 31.97 -29.13 -56.15
CA GLY A 202 32.71 -30.39 -56.25
C GLY A 202 32.61 -31.29 -55.01
N ASP A 203 31.76 -30.96 -54.05
CA ASP A 203 31.52 -31.73 -52.82
C ASP A 203 30.04 -32.12 -52.69
N THR A 204 29.74 -33.12 -51.88
CA THR A 204 28.38 -33.61 -51.61
C THR A 204 28.15 -33.77 -50.11
N ASN A 205 27.09 -33.15 -49.60
CA ASN A 205 26.70 -33.32 -48.20
C ASN A 205 26.24 -34.76 -47.94
N ILE A 206 26.76 -35.37 -46.86
CA ILE A 206 26.36 -36.73 -46.45
C ILE A 206 25.05 -36.73 -45.64
N ALA A 207 24.83 -35.66 -44.85
CA ALA A 207 23.61 -35.47 -44.09
C ALA A 207 22.58 -34.69 -44.91
N ASP A 208 21.35 -35.18 -44.88
CA ASP A 208 20.20 -34.46 -45.40
C ASP A 208 19.38 -33.87 -44.25
N ILE A 209 18.77 -32.72 -44.52
CA ILE A 209 17.94 -31.98 -43.56
C ILE A 209 16.65 -31.62 -44.28
N THR A 210 15.52 -32.09 -43.76
CA THR A 210 14.18 -31.79 -44.25
C THR A 210 13.35 -31.12 -43.18
N VAL A 211 12.36 -30.32 -43.57
CA VAL A 211 11.38 -29.75 -42.65
C VAL A 211 10.16 -30.66 -42.63
N ALA A 212 9.78 -31.10 -41.43
CA ALA A 212 8.62 -31.96 -41.22
C ALA A 212 7.31 -31.15 -41.21
N ASP A 213 6.19 -31.87 -41.10
CA ASP A 213 4.84 -31.31 -40.89
C ASP A 213 4.39 -30.30 -41.98
N GLY A 214 4.96 -30.39 -43.18
CA GLY A 214 4.61 -29.53 -44.33
C GLY A 214 5.02 -28.06 -44.20
N LYS A 215 5.91 -27.73 -43.25
CA LYS A 215 6.42 -26.37 -43.05
C LYS A 215 7.62 -26.05 -43.94
N GLN A 216 7.97 -24.77 -44.03
CA GLN A 216 9.16 -24.28 -44.70
C GLN A 216 10.27 -23.91 -43.70
N THR A 217 11.50 -23.82 -44.20
CA THR A 217 12.65 -23.37 -43.41
C THR A 217 12.40 -21.96 -42.88
N GLY A 218 12.53 -21.79 -41.56
CA GLY A 218 12.32 -20.52 -40.86
C GLY A 218 10.91 -20.29 -40.31
N ASP A 219 9.95 -21.18 -40.59
CA ASP A 219 8.62 -21.08 -40.01
C ASP A 219 8.64 -21.28 -38.48
N ALA A 220 7.73 -20.59 -37.77
CA ALA A 220 7.59 -20.76 -36.33
C ALA A 220 7.22 -22.22 -35.98
N ASN A 221 7.90 -22.78 -34.98
CA ASN A 221 7.76 -24.19 -34.58
C ASN A 221 8.04 -25.19 -35.73
N ALA A 222 8.90 -24.85 -36.69
CA ALA A 222 9.38 -25.79 -37.69
C ALA A 222 10.19 -26.91 -37.01
N LYS A 223 9.91 -28.16 -37.36
CA LYS A 223 10.65 -29.33 -36.91
C LYS A 223 11.59 -29.78 -38.03
N TYR A 224 12.88 -29.85 -37.73
CA TYR A 224 13.89 -30.29 -38.68
C TYR A 224 14.23 -31.76 -38.44
N GLU A 225 14.13 -32.56 -39.49
CA GLU A 225 14.55 -33.96 -39.48
C GLU A 225 15.93 -34.05 -40.12
N VAL A 226 16.88 -34.66 -39.40
CA VAL A 226 18.25 -34.85 -39.87
C VAL A 226 18.50 -36.33 -40.05
N ASN A 227 18.92 -36.73 -41.24
CA ASN A 227 19.24 -38.12 -41.55
C ASN A 227 20.59 -38.25 -42.26
N VAL A 228 21.26 -39.37 -42.00
CA VAL A 228 22.47 -39.77 -42.72
C VAL A 228 22.22 -41.18 -43.25
N SER A 229 22.26 -41.34 -44.57
CA SER A 229 22.08 -42.66 -45.19
C SER A 229 23.38 -43.46 -45.10
N ARG A 230 23.27 -44.71 -44.65
CA ARG A 230 24.41 -45.65 -44.67
C ARG A 230 24.95 -45.86 -46.09
N ASN A 231 24.09 -45.80 -47.10
CA ASN A 231 24.51 -45.93 -48.50
C ASN A 231 25.32 -44.72 -48.97
N ALA A 232 24.89 -43.49 -48.61
CA ALA A 232 25.67 -42.28 -48.90
C ALA A 232 27.06 -42.31 -48.25
N VAL A 233 27.16 -42.83 -47.02
CA VAL A 233 28.46 -43.03 -46.35
C VAL A 233 29.33 -44.05 -47.08
N LYS A 234 28.73 -45.17 -47.53
CA LYS A 234 29.46 -46.17 -48.32
C LYS A 234 29.99 -45.59 -49.62
N ASP A 235 29.20 -44.78 -50.31
CA ASP A 235 29.61 -44.13 -51.56
C ASP A 235 30.76 -43.15 -51.36
N ALA A 236 30.63 -42.27 -50.36
CA ALA A 236 31.71 -41.37 -49.99
C ALA A 236 33.01 -42.14 -49.65
N ALA A 237 32.88 -43.30 -49.00
CA ALA A 237 34.03 -44.17 -48.73
C ALA A 237 34.62 -44.80 -50.01
N ARG A 238 33.83 -45.08 -51.06
CA ARG A 238 34.33 -45.58 -52.35
C ARG A 238 35.23 -44.56 -53.04
N GLU A 239 34.83 -43.29 -53.03
CA GLU A 239 35.62 -42.20 -53.63
C GLU A 239 36.98 -41.99 -52.94
N ALA A 240 37.06 -42.27 -51.64
CA ALA A 240 38.29 -42.11 -50.87
C ALA A 240 39.35 -43.20 -51.13
N VAL A 241 38.99 -44.35 -51.73
CA VAL A 241 39.93 -45.46 -51.93
C VAL A 241 40.69 -45.28 -53.23
N THR A 242 42.02 -45.23 -53.13
CA THR A 242 42.92 -45.18 -54.28
C THR A 242 43.69 -46.49 -54.43
N VAL A 243 43.70 -47.05 -55.64
CA VAL A 243 44.51 -48.22 -55.99
C VAL A 243 45.65 -47.75 -56.88
N ASN A 244 46.88 -47.78 -56.35
CA ASN A 244 48.06 -47.40 -57.12
C ASN A 244 48.80 -48.66 -57.59
N ASN A 245 48.55 -49.05 -58.84
CA ASN A 245 49.40 -50.01 -59.51
C ASN A 245 50.57 -49.23 -60.12
N ALA A 246 51.76 -49.33 -59.51
CA ALA A 246 52.99 -48.72 -60.04
C ALA A 246 53.04 -48.94 -61.56
N ASN A 247 53.16 -47.86 -62.34
CA ASN A 247 52.98 -47.79 -63.80
C ASN A 247 54.02 -48.60 -64.60
N ASN A 248 54.11 -49.90 -64.32
CA ASN A 248 54.97 -50.87 -64.98
C ASN A 248 54.09 -51.82 -65.79
N SER A 249 54.27 -51.82 -67.10
CA SER A 249 53.52 -52.65 -68.05
C SER A 249 53.67 -54.16 -67.83
N ASN A 250 54.68 -54.59 -67.08
CA ASN A 250 54.89 -56.00 -66.70
C ASN A 250 54.37 -56.32 -65.29
N ASN A 251 53.66 -55.43 -64.58
CA ASN A 251 53.20 -55.71 -63.20
C ASN A 251 52.37 -57.01 -63.17
N PRO A 252 52.80 -58.04 -62.44
CA PRO A 252 52.11 -59.33 -62.43
C PRO A 252 50.81 -59.30 -61.63
N ILE A 253 50.64 -58.34 -60.71
CA ILE A 253 49.41 -58.20 -59.93
C ILE A 253 48.57 -57.10 -60.54
N THR A 254 47.34 -57.43 -60.89
CA THR A 254 46.33 -56.41 -61.22
C THR A 254 45.25 -56.40 -60.15
N VAL A 255 44.88 -55.20 -59.72
CA VAL A 255 43.78 -54.98 -58.78
C VAL A 255 42.73 -54.20 -59.55
N THR A 256 41.59 -54.82 -59.78
CA THR A 256 40.50 -54.22 -60.54
C THR A 256 39.34 -53.97 -59.58
N PRO A 257 38.98 -52.70 -59.31
CA PRO A 257 37.78 -52.40 -58.54
C PRO A 257 36.54 -52.78 -59.36
N VAL A 258 35.61 -53.49 -58.74
CA VAL A 258 34.30 -53.83 -59.28
C VAL A 258 33.25 -53.18 -58.39
N GLN A 259 32.59 -52.17 -58.91
CA GLN A 259 31.54 -51.43 -58.20
C GLN A 259 30.20 -52.15 -58.34
N ASP A 260 29.50 -52.28 -57.23
CA ASP A 260 28.10 -52.72 -57.16
C ASP A 260 27.26 -51.53 -56.71
N GLU A 261 26.69 -50.83 -57.69
CA GLU A 261 25.86 -49.66 -57.45
C GLU A 261 24.59 -49.97 -56.67
N THR A 262 24.09 -51.21 -56.72
CA THR A 262 22.85 -51.58 -56.02
C THR A 262 23.09 -51.72 -54.52
N ASN A 263 24.22 -52.33 -54.14
CA ASN A 263 24.57 -52.57 -52.74
C ASN A 263 25.55 -51.52 -52.16
N HIS A 264 25.93 -50.54 -52.98
CA HIS A 264 26.90 -49.48 -52.67
C HIS A 264 28.22 -50.07 -52.16
N ASN A 265 28.69 -51.16 -52.77
CA ASN A 265 29.94 -51.82 -52.39
C ASN A 265 30.97 -51.73 -53.52
N THR A 266 32.25 -51.81 -53.17
CA THR A 266 33.33 -52.03 -54.12
C THR A 266 34.07 -53.29 -53.72
N THR A 267 34.09 -54.28 -54.60
CA THR A 267 34.92 -55.48 -54.44
C THR A 267 36.19 -55.31 -55.25
N TYR A 268 37.36 -55.59 -54.65
CA TYR A 268 38.64 -55.49 -55.34
C TYR A 268 39.08 -56.87 -55.80
N GLN A 269 38.95 -57.12 -57.11
CA GLN A 269 39.42 -58.36 -57.70
C GLN A 269 40.92 -58.28 -57.88
N VAL A 270 41.65 -59.17 -57.22
CA VAL A 270 43.10 -59.31 -57.35
C VAL A 270 43.41 -60.49 -58.25
N THR A 271 44.18 -60.27 -59.31
CA THR A 271 44.64 -61.35 -60.20
C THR A 271 46.15 -61.34 -60.35
N PHE A 272 46.71 -62.50 -60.68
CA PHE A 272 48.13 -62.70 -60.92
C PHE A 272 48.35 -63.23 -62.33
N ASP A 273 49.19 -62.54 -63.10
CA ASP A 273 49.58 -62.89 -64.46
C ASP A 273 50.99 -63.50 -64.44
N GLY A 274 51.04 -64.82 -64.60
CA GLY A 274 52.29 -65.59 -64.55
C GLY A 274 53.26 -65.26 -65.68
N ASP A 275 52.77 -64.86 -66.85
CA ASP A 275 53.61 -64.51 -68.01
C ASP A 275 54.29 -63.16 -67.78
N LYS A 276 53.55 -62.19 -67.24
CA LYS A 276 54.12 -60.91 -66.80
C LYS A 276 55.08 -61.08 -65.63
N ALA A 277 54.76 -61.98 -64.69
CA ALA A 277 55.66 -62.32 -63.59
C ALA A 277 56.98 -62.92 -64.12
N ALA A 278 56.90 -63.84 -65.08
CA ALA A 278 58.07 -64.49 -65.66
C ALA A 278 59.04 -63.49 -66.33
N LYS A 279 58.53 -62.40 -66.89
CA LYS A 279 59.34 -61.30 -67.45
C LYS A 279 60.07 -60.45 -66.39
N GLN A 280 59.65 -60.53 -65.13
CA GLN A 280 60.23 -59.75 -64.03
C GLN A 280 61.06 -60.60 -63.07
N ILE A 281 60.72 -61.87 -62.90
CA ILE A 281 61.40 -62.76 -61.94
C ILE A 281 62.77 -63.16 -62.53
N PRO A 282 63.89 -62.75 -61.91
CA PRO A 282 65.21 -63.13 -62.38
C PRO A 282 65.55 -64.56 -61.90
N LEU A 283 65.92 -65.42 -62.84
CA LEU A 283 66.64 -66.66 -62.58
C LEU A 283 68.14 -66.36 -62.56
N THR A 284 68.83 -66.87 -61.53
CA THR A 284 70.29 -66.73 -61.40
C THR A 284 70.94 -68.10 -61.54
N TYR A 285 71.99 -68.20 -62.35
CA TYR A 285 72.73 -69.44 -62.58
C TYR A 285 74.23 -69.17 -62.74
N LYS A 286 75.05 -70.22 -62.62
CA LYS A 286 76.51 -70.17 -62.82
C LYS A 286 76.88 -71.07 -64.00
N ALA A 287 77.41 -70.47 -65.08
CA ALA A 287 77.97 -71.23 -66.19
C ALA A 287 79.48 -71.42 -65.98
N ASN A 288 79.95 -72.68 -66.05
CA ASN A 288 81.38 -73.05 -66.06
C ASN A 288 82.24 -72.34 -65.00
N GLY A 289 81.74 -72.21 -63.76
CA GLY A 289 82.49 -71.65 -62.63
C GLY A 289 82.68 -70.12 -62.64
N SER A 290 82.03 -69.38 -63.53
CA SER A 290 82.06 -67.90 -63.58
C SER A 290 81.08 -67.22 -62.61
N ASN A 291 81.12 -65.88 -62.54
CA ASN A 291 80.19 -65.04 -61.76
C ASN A 291 78.72 -65.30 -62.11
N ASP A 292 77.82 -65.05 -61.16
CA ASP A 292 76.37 -65.19 -61.29
C ASP A 292 75.85 -64.51 -62.56
N GLN A 293 75.20 -65.30 -63.42
CA GLN A 293 74.48 -64.83 -64.60
C GLN A 293 73.00 -64.71 -64.27
N LYS A 294 72.33 -63.69 -64.80
CA LYS A 294 70.90 -63.46 -64.62
C LYS A 294 70.16 -63.49 -65.95
N VAL A 295 69.09 -64.26 -65.97
CA VAL A 295 68.10 -64.30 -67.05
C VAL A 295 66.72 -64.16 -66.44
N THR A 296 65.74 -63.64 -67.16
CA THR A 296 64.35 -63.61 -66.67
C THR A 296 63.70 -64.98 -66.89
N LEU A 297 62.75 -65.36 -66.04
CA LEU A 297 62.08 -66.66 -66.10
C LEU A 297 61.47 -66.95 -67.49
N ASP A 298 60.95 -65.93 -68.18
CA ASP A 298 60.37 -66.07 -69.54
C ASP A 298 61.39 -66.52 -70.60
N LYS A 299 62.65 -66.13 -70.46
CA LYS A 299 63.73 -66.51 -71.39
C LYS A 299 64.26 -67.92 -71.12
N GLY A 300 64.00 -68.46 -69.93
CA GLY A 300 64.48 -69.78 -69.50
C GLY A 300 66.01 -69.89 -69.43
N LEU A 301 66.50 -71.09 -69.13
CA LEU A 301 67.92 -71.43 -69.21
C LEU A 301 68.14 -72.29 -70.45
N ASN A 302 69.03 -71.85 -71.34
CA ASN A 302 69.42 -72.63 -72.51
C ASN A 302 70.81 -73.25 -72.28
N PHE A 303 70.87 -74.57 -72.15
CA PHE A 303 72.12 -75.31 -72.02
C PHE A 303 72.48 -75.93 -73.36
N THR A 304 73.67 -75.60 -73.86
CA THR A 304 74.26 -76.25 -75.04
C THR A 304 75.31 -77.25 -74.58
N ASN A 305 75.33 -78.45 -75.17
CA ASN A 305 76.33 -79.49 -74.90
C ASN A 305 77.71 -79.12 -75.43
#